data_AF-A0A2N5TF51-F1
#
_entry.id   AF-A0A2N5TF51-F1
#
_cell.length_a   1.000
_cell.length_b   1.000
_cell.length_c   1.000
_cell.angle_alpha   90.00
_cell.angle_beta   90.00
_cell.angle_gamma   90.00
#
_symmetry.space_group_name_H-M   'P 1'
#
loop_
_entity.id
_entity.type
_entity.pdbx_description
1 polymer ?
#
loop_
_entity_poly.entity_id
_entity_poly.type
_entity_poly.pdbx_seq_one_letter_code
_entity_poly.pdbx_strand_id
1 'polypeptide(L)'
;MGWGVTYYKKLTEVMAYISGRILRLDEDLEAPNDHIDTLGFGRFPRKHKYKVVLRELRRRLTEHGAMMDEWHEKISWLWDWCQPQGNQAYQLEWDEMMGNIRRGNPVEPAVFDGVDEVQEETVLEVDLDDGEDAEAGLIAEMETHHIDERSEGRADDTDNPKDN
;
A
#
# COMPACT_ATOMS: atom_id res chain seq x y z
N MET A 1 8.31 14.50 -8.78
CA MET A 1 8.89 14.47 -10.14
C MET A 1 9.83 13.29 -10.32
N GLY A 2 11.09 13.40 -9.95
CA GLY A 2 12.07 12.32 -10.17
C GLY A 2 11.65 10.98 -9.56
N TRP A 3 11.01 10.99 -8.39
CA TRP A 3 10.48 9.77 -7.78
C TRP A 3 9.47 9.05 -8.68
N GLY A 4 8.62 9.78 -9.41
CA GLY A 4 7.57 9.19 -10.23
C GLY A 4 8.14 8.48 -11.46
N VAL A 5 9.12 9.11 -12.10
CA VAL A 5 9.89 8.53 -13.21
C VAL A 5 10.70 7.33 -12.74
N THR A 6 11.43 7.45 -11.62
CA THR A 6 12.23 6.35 -11.07
C THR A 6 11.36 5.16 -10.66
N TYR A 7 10.21 5.41 -10.04
CA TYR A 7 9.27 4.36 -9.66
C TYR A 7 8.73 3.63 -10.90
N TYR A 8 8.28 4.37 -11.92
CA TYR A 8 7.85 3.79 -13.19
C TYR A 8 8.94 2.94 -13.85
N LYS A 9 10.16 3.49 -13.98
CA LYS A 9 11.31 2.77 -14.54
C LYS A 9 11.55 1.47 -13.77
N LYS A 10 11.56 1.53 -12.44
CA LYS A 10 11.80 0.33 -11.63
C LYS A 10 10.69 -0.71 -11.78
N LEU A 11 9.44 -0.26 -11.79
CA LEU A 11 8.28 -1.13 -11.90
C LEU A 11 8.28 -1.88 -13.25
N THR A 12 8.49 -1.15 -14.36
CA THR A 12 8.54 -1.75 -15.70
C THR A 12 9.73 -2.69 -15.89
N GLU A 13 10.89 -2.37 -15.32
CA GLU A 13 12.07 -3.22 -15.32
C GLU A 13 11.82 -4.56 -14.60
N VAL A 14 11.18 -4.51 -13.42
CA VAL A 14 10.80 -5.72 -12.67
C VAL A 14 9.72 -6.52 -13.40
N MET A 15 8.74 -5.85 -14.03
CA MET A 15 7.72 -6.53 -14.84
C MET A 15 8.35 -7.26 -16.04
N ALA A 16 9.29 -6.64 -16.75
CA ALA A 16 10.02 -7.26 -17.86
C ALA A 16 10.86 -8.45 -17.37
N TYR A 17 11.53 -8.30 -16.23
CA TYR A 17 12.28 -9.37 -15.58
C TYR A 17 11.41 -10.59 -15.31
N ILE A 18 10.27 -10.41 -14.63
CA ILE A 18 9.36 -11.51 -14.28
C ILE A 18 8.75 -12.14 -15.54
N SER A 19 8.37 -11.32 -16.52
CA SER A 19 7.83 -11.81 -17.80
C SER A 19 8.83 -12.72 -18.52
N GLY A 20 10.10 -12.32 -18.59
CA GLY A 20 11.15 -13.15 -19.17
C GLY A 20 11.37 -14.48 -18.43
N ARG A 21 11.12 -14.52 -17.12
CA ARG A 21 11.18 -15.78 -16.35
C ARG A 21 10.00 -16.70 -16.62
N ILE A 22 8.80 -16.14 -16.81
CA ILE A 22 7.62 -16.93 -17.19
C ILE A 22 7.87 -17.57 -18.56
N LEU A 23 8.37 -16.80 -19.53
CA LEU A 23 8.69 -17.33 -20.87
C LEU A 23 9.71 -18.48 -20.82
N ARG A 24 10.77 -18.37 -20.01
CA ARG A 24 11.73 -19.47 -19.85
C ARG A 24 11.10 -20.73 -19.26
N LEU A 25 10.17 -20.57 -18.32
CA LEU A 25 9.42 -21.69 -17.75
C LEU A 25 8.45 -22.31 -18.75
N ASP A 26 7.93 -21.52 -19.70
CA ASP A 26 7.06 -22.01 -20.78
C ASP A 26 7.82 -22.81 -21.84
N GLU A 27 9.09 -22.51 -22.04
CA GLU A 27 9.99 -23.23 -22.94
C GLU A 27 10.67 -24.45 -22.29
N ASP A 28 10.21 -24.87 -21.10
CA ASP A 28 10.81 -25.94 -20.28
C ASP A 28 12.33 -25.77 -20.05
N LEU A 29 12.82 -24.53 -20.10
CA LEU A 29 14.22 -24.22 -19.82
C LEU A 29 14.46 -24.20 -18.31
N GLU A 30 15.63 -24.70 -17.88
CA GLU A 30 16.04 -24.57 -16.48
C GLU A 30 16.15 -23.09 -16.10
N ALA A 31 15.17 -22.60 -15.33
CA ALA A 31 15.23 -21.30 -14.68
C ALA A 31 15.97 -21.45 -13.34
N PRO A 32 17.12 -20.80 -13.11
CA PRO A 32 17.81 -20.84 -11.81
C PRO A 32 16.91 -20.34 -10.70
N ASN A 33 17.01 -20.84 -9.46
CA ASN A 33 16.22 -20.33 -8.33
C ASN A 33 16.33 -18.80 -8.19
N ASP A 34 15.21 -18.18 -7.80
CA ASP A 34 15.04 -16.74 -7.70
C ASP A 34 14.57 -16.34 -6.30
N HIS A 35 14.89 -15.12 -5.90
CA HIS A 35 14.39 -14.54 -4.66
C HIS A 35 12.85 -14.47 -4.58
N ILE A 36 12.13 -14.39 -5.70
CA ILE A 36 10.66 -14.46 -5.70
C ILE A 36 10.17 -15.86 -5.31
N ASP A 37 10.96 -16.91 -5.51
CA ASP A 37 10.56 -18.29 -5.19
C ASP A 37 10.49 -18.52 -3.69
N THR A 38 11.25 -17.76 -2.91
CA THR A 38 11.28 -17.83 -1.44
C THR A 38 10.08 -17.14 -0.80
N LEU A 39 9.31 -16.37 -1.59
CA LEU A 39 8.09 -15.74 -1.11
C LEU A 39 7.01 -16.80 -0.80
N GLY A 40 6.34 -16.60 0.33
CA GLY A 40 5.25 -17.45 0.80
C GLY A 40 3.96 -17.23 0.00
N PHE A 41 3.78 -18.03 -1.05
CA PHE A 41 2.55 -18.09 -1.86
C PHE A 41 1.81 -19.43 -1.67
N GLY A 42 1.87 -19.99 -0.45
CA GLY A 42 1.34 -21.32 -0.17
C GLY A 42 1.90 -22.39 -1.12
N ARG A 43 1.02 -23.23 -1.67
CA ARG A 43 1.37 -24.34 -2.59
C ARG A 43 1.42 -23.93 -4.06
N PHE A 44 1.55 -22.64 -4.37
CA PHE A 44 1.55 -22.19 -5.77
C PHE A 44 2.79 -22.69 -6.50
N PRO A 45 2.61 -23.31 -7.69
CA PRO A 45 3.72 -23.58 -8.60
C PRO A 45 4.48 -22.29 -8.91
N ARG A 46 5.77 -22.43 -9.18
CA ARG A 46 6.67 -21.30 -9.44
C ARG A 46 6.16 -20.33 -10.50
N LYS A 47 5.66 -20.86 -11.62
CA LYS A 47 5.06 -20.08 -12.71
C LYS A 47 3.86 -19.26 -12.23
N HIS A 48 2.97 -19.87 -11.44
CA HIS A 48 1.81 -19.18 -10.87
C HIS A 48 2.23 -18.05 -9.92
N LYS A 49 3.25 -18.26 -9.08
CA LYS A 49 3.80 -17.18 -8.23
C LYS A 49 4.22 -15.96 -9.07
N TYR A 50 4.95 -16.20 -10.15
CA TYR A 50 5.39 -15.13 -11.05
C TYR A 50 4.22 -14.40 -11.71
N LYS A 51 3.19 -15.13 -12.15
CA LYS A 51 1.99 -14.53 -12.73
C LYS A 51 1.23 -13.65 -11.74
N VAL A 52 1.08 -14.09 -10.49
CA VAL A 52 0.44 -13.29 -9.43
C VAL A 52 1.22 -12.00 -9.16
N VAL A 53 2.55 -12.10 -8.98
CA VAL A 53 3.38 -10.90 -8.78
C VAL A 53 3.27 -9.97 -9.98
N LEU A 54 3.28 -10.49 -11.20
CA LEU A 54 3.16 -9.69 -12.42
C LEU A 54 1.79 -8.98 -12.53
N ARG A 55 0.70 -9.63 -12.11
CA ARG A 55 -0.64 -9.01 -12.01
C ARG A 55 -0.64 -7.86 -11.01
N GLU A 56 -0.07 -8.06 -9.82
CA GLU A 56 0.01 -7.00 -8.80
C GLU A 56 0.86 -5.81 -9.28
N LEU A 57 2.00 -6.05 -9.92
CA LEU A 57 2.84 -4.98 -10.46
C LEU A 57 2.12 -4.15 -11.53
N ARG A 58 1.25 -4.77 -12.34
CA ARG A 58 0.42 -4.06 -13.32
C ARG A 58 -0.67 -3.23 -12.68
N ARG A 59 -1.31 -3.75 -11.63
CA ARG A 59 -2.28 -2.99 -10.83
C ARG A 59 -1.60 -1.73 -10.28
N ARG A 60 -0.42 -1.88 -9.66
CA ARG A 60 0.40 -0.75 -9.19
C ARG A 60 0.82 0.21 -10.30
N LEU A 61 1.13 -0.29 -11.50
CA LEU A 61 1.47 0.57 -12.65
C LEU A 61 0.29 1.44 -13.05
N THR A 62 -0.92 0.87 -12.99
CA THR A 62 -2.17 1.56 -13.32
C THR A 62 -2.47 2.65 -12.30
N GLU A 63 -2.35 2.33 -11.00
CA GLU A 63 -2.52 3.30 -9.92
C GLU A 63 -1.49 4.43 -9.98
N HIS A 64 -0.22 4.08 -10.23
CA HIS A 64 0.85 5.04 -10.44
C HIS A 64 0.55 5.94 -11.65
N GLY A 65 0.08 5.35 -12.74
CA GLY A 65 -0.32 6.08 -13.95
C GLY A 65 -1.40 7.11 -13.67
N ALA A 66 -2.47 6.71 -12.99
CA ALA A 66 -3.56 7.61 -12.59
C ALA A 66 -3.06 8.77 -11.72
N MET A 67 -2.17 8.49 -10.76
CA MET A 67 -1.56 9.52 -9.92
C MET A 67 -0.67 10.48 -10.73
N MET A 68 0.12 9.96 -11.67
CA MET A 68 0.98 10.80 -12.51
C MET A 68 0.16 11.67 -13.47
N ASP A 69 -0.95 11.15 -14.00
CA ASP A 69 -1.88 11.92 -14.83
C ASP A 69 -2.55 13.07 -14.05
N GLU A 70 -3.01 12.82 -12.82
CA GLU A 70 -3.56 13.88 -11.95
C GLU A 70 -2.54 15.00 -11.68
N TRP A 71 -1.28 14.62 -11.49
CA TRP A 71 -0.23 15.58 -11.17
C TRP A 71 0.30 16.32 -12.39
N HIS A 72 0.14 15.75 -13.60
CA HIS A 72 0.78 16.23 -14.82
C HIS A 72 0.52 17.72 -15.10
N GLU A 73 -0.72 18.20 -14.96
CA GLU A 73 -1.07 19.59 -15.23
C GLU A 73 -0.31 20.56 -14.30
N LYS A 74 -0.28 20.26 -12.99
CA LYS A 74 0.41 21.09 -11.98
C LYS A 74 1.91 21.15 -12.25
N ILE A 75 2.46 20.04 -12.74
CA ILE A 75 3.88 19.90 -13.05
C ILE A 75 4.24 20.68 -14.32
N SER A 76 3.45 20.52 -15.38
CA SER A 76 3.62 21.28 -16.62
C SER A 76 3.55 22.78 -16.35
N TRP A 77 2.59 23.22 -15.54
CA TRP A 77 2.52 24.60 -15.08
C TRP A 77 3.81 25.03 -14.36
N LEU A 78 4.32 24.24 -13.41
CA LEU A 78 5.57 24.58 -12.73
C LEU A 78 6.75 24.69 -13.70
N TRP A 79 6.83 23.87 -14.74
CA TRP A 79 7.91 23.93 -15.72
C TRP A 79 7.89 25.18 -16.58
N ASP A 80 6.69 25.57 -17.04
CA ASP A 80 6.53 26.77 -17.85
C ASP A 80 6.95 28.04 -17.09
N TRP A 81 6.75 28.06 -15.77
CA TRP A 81 6.95 29.24 -14.94
C TRP A 81 8.28 29.26 -14.17
N CYS A 82 8.81 28.10 -13.76
CA CYS A 82 9.90 28.07 -12.78
C CYS A 82 11.30 27.80 -13.36
N GLN A 83 11.48 27.13 -14.51
CA GLN A 83 12.79 27.01 -15.21
C GLN A 83 12.74 26.06 -16.43
N PRO A 84 12.53 26.57 -17.65
CA PRO A 84 12.46 25.75 -18.85
C PRO A 84 13.83 25.19 -19.32
N GLN A 85 14.93 25.93 -19.12
CA GLN A 85 16.22 25.60 -19.76
C GLN A 85 17.08 24.59 -18.98
N GLY A 86 17.07 24.63 -17.65
CA GLY A 86 17.90 23.73 -16.82
C GLY A 86 17.32 22.33 -16.63
N ASN A 87 16.02 22.14 -16.93
CA ASN A 87 15.27 20.93 -16.61
C ASN A 87 14.81 20.13 -17.83
N GLN A 88 15.27 20.47 -19.04
CA GLN A 88 14.82 19.81 -20.27
C GLN A 88 15.00 18.29 -20.25
N ALA A 89 16.10 17.79 -19.68
CA ALA A 89 16.32 16.36 -19.54
C ALA A 89 15.23 15.69 -18.68
N TYR A 90 14.86 16.29 -17.55
CA TYR A 90 13.81 15.75 -16.67
C TYR A 90 12.42 15.87 -17.28
N GLN A 91 12.16 16.92 -18.07
CA GLN A 91 10.91 17.08 -18.81
C GLN A 91 10.75 15.95 -19.84
N LEU A 92 11.81 15.67 -20.62
CA LEU A 92 11.81 14.59 -21.60
C LEU A 92 11.55 13.22 -20.96
N GLU A 93 12.22 12.90 -19.84
CA GLU A 93 12.00 11.62 -19.16
C GLU A 93 10.56 11.48 -18.62
N TRP A 94 9.99 12.58 -18.15
CA TRP A 94 8.61 12.58 -17.69
C TRP A 94 7.62 12.43 -18.85
N ASP A 95 7.81 13.17 -19.94
CA ASP A 95 6.93 13.10 -21.10
C ASP A 95 6.99 11.71 -21.75
N GLU A 96 8.16 11.08 -21.77
CA GLU A 96 8.32 9.70 -22.18
C GLU A 96 7.53 8.75 -21.26
N MET A 97 7.67 8.89 -19.94
CA MET A 97 6.92 8.12 -18.97
C MET A 97 5.40 8.28 -19.16
N MET A 98 4.91 9.53 -19.24
CA MET A 98 3.49 9.82 -19.45
C MET A 98 2.97 9.26 -20.77
N GLY A 99 3.76 9.39 -21.84
CA GLY A 99 3.45 8.81 -23.14
C GLY A 99 3.32 7.29 -23.06
N ASN A 100 4.20 6.60 -22.33
CA ASN A 100 4.12 5.16 -22.15
C ASN A 100 2.92 4.73 -21.29
N ILE A 101 2.64 5.45 -20.20
CA ILE A 101 1.48 5.19 -19.33
C ILE A 101 0.18 5.28 -20.14
N ARG A 102 0.00 6.37 -20.90
CA ARG A 102 -1.22 6.64 -21.66
C ARG A 102 -1.43 5.71 -22.87
N ARG A 103 -0.35 5.22 -23.48
CA ARG A 103 -0.44 4.22 -24.56
C ARG A 103 -0.86 2.83 -24.07
N GLY A 104 -0.81 2.60 -22.76
CA GLY A 104 -0.94 1.26 -22.20
C GLY A 104 0.37 0.49 -22.39
N ASN A 105 0.89 -0.09 -21.30
CA ASN A 105 2.15 -0.82 -21.34
C ASN A 105 2.02 -2.07 -22.25
N PRO A 106 2.83 -2.23 -23.30
CA PRO A 106 2.75 -3.39 -24.20
C PRO A 106 3.34 -4.61 -23.51
N VAL A 107 2.52 -5.37 -22.79
CA VAL A 107 2.92 -6.69 -22.30
C VAL A 107 1.94 -7.71 -22.86
N GLU A 108 2.47 -8.72 -23.55
CA GLU A 108 1.71 -9.69 -24.32
C GLU A 108 0.60 -10.35 -23.48
N PRO A 109 -0.65 -10.37 -23.96
CA PRO A 109 -1.78 -11.03 -23.29
C PRO A 109 -1.53 -12.51 -23.00
N ALA A 110 -0.70 -13.19 -23.82
CA ALA A 110 -0.38 -14.61 -23.71
C ALA A 110 0.27 -15.00 -22.37
N VAL A 111 1.01 -14.08 -21.72
CA VAL A 111 1.66 -14.34 -20.42
C VAL A 111 0.62 -14.57 -19.29
N PHE A 112 -0.65 -14.24 -19.51
CA PHE A 112 -1.72 -14.26 -18.49
C PHE A 112 -2.68 -15.44 -18.60
N ASP A 113 -2.60 -16.23 -19.67
CA ASP A 113 -3.50 -17.36 -19.87
C ASP A 113 -3.22 -18.47 -18.84
N GLY A 114 -4.24 -18.91 -18.10
CA GLY A 114 -4.13 -20.04 -17.15
C GLY A 114 -3.77 -19.73 -15.68
N VAL A 115 -4.01 -18.53 -15.16
CA VAL A 115 -4.25 -18.36 -13.71
C VAL A 115 -5.76 -18.28 -13.52
N ASP A 116 -6.31 -19.42 -13.12
CA ASP A 116 -7.72 -19.63 -12.81
C ASP A 116 -8.20 -18.59 -11.77
N GLU A 117 -9.14 -17.73 -12.16
CA GLU A 117 -9.77 -16.73 -11.27
C GLU A 117 -10.41 -17.39 -10.04
N VAL A 118 -10.81 -18.67 -10.15
CA VAL A 118 -11.40 -19.44 -9.05
C VAL A 118 -10.44 -19.61 -7.86
N GLN A 119 -9.12 -19.54 -8.08
CA GLN A 119 -8.14 -19.63 -7.00
C GLN A 119 -7.83 -18.29 -6.32
N GLU A 120 -8.24 -17.15 -6.90
CA GLU A 120 -8.19 -15.82 -6.26
C GLU A 120 -9.46 -15.55 -5.42
N GLU A 121 -10.53 -16.35 -5.56
CA GLU A 121 -11.79 -16.19 -4.78
C GLU A 121 -11.72 -16.81 -3.38
N THR A 122 -10.66 -17.56 -3.03
CA THR A 122 -10.66 -18.37 -1.81
C THR A 122 -9.93 -17.68 -0.64
N VAL A 123 -10.74 -17.09 0.23
CA VAL A 123 -10.51 -16.73 1.65
C VAL A 123 -9.78 -15.42 1.93
N LEU A 124 -10.45 -14.31 1.65
CA LEU A 124 -10.54 -13.23 2.64
C LEU A 124 -11.70 -13.57 3.58
N GLU A 125 -11.45 -14.45 4.57
CA GLU A 125 -12.30 -14.49 5.78
C GLU A 125 -11.99 -13.21 6.54
N VAL A 126 -12.59 -12.16 6.02
CA VAL A 126 -12.63 -10.85 6.63
C VAL A 126 -13.73 -10.98 7.67
N ASP A 127 -13.34 -11.53 8.82
CA ASP A 127 -13.84 -10.96 10.06
C ASP A 127 -13.26 -9.54 10.07
N LEU A 128 -13.98 -8.62 9.40
CA LEU A 128 -13.94 -7.20 9.70
C LEU A 128 -14.38 -7.12 11.16
N ASP A 129 -13.42 -7.32 12.06
CA ASP A 129 -13.44 -6.61 13.32
C ASP A 129 -13.35 -5.14 12.93
N ASP A 130 -14.51 -4.51 12.82
CA ASP A 130 -14.68 -3.08 12.62
C ASP A 130 -14.18 -2.27 13.83
N GLY A 131 -13.64 -2.95 14.85
CA GLY A 131 -13.17 -2.34 16.07
C GLY A 131 -14.31 -1.70 16.86
N GLU A 132 -15.56 -2.11 16.64
CA GLU A 132 -16.73 -1.57 17.35
C GLU A 132 -17.07 -2.36 18.62
N ASP A 133 -16.50 -3.55 18.85
CA ASP A 133 -16.65 -4.26 20.13
C ASP A 133 -15.58 -3.85 21.15
N ALA A 134 -15.49 -2.55 21.42
CA ALA A 134 -15.08 -2.10 22.74
C ALA A 134 -16.28 -2.28 23.67
N GLU A 135 -16.27 -3.38 24.42
CA GLU A 135 -17.28 -3.69 25.44
C GLU A 135 -17.57 -2.45 26.32
N ALA A 136 -18.77 -1.90 26.18
CA ALA A 136 -19.23 -0.70 26.92
C ALA A 136 -19.18 -0.87 28.46
N GLY A 137 -18.94 -2.09 28.94
CA GLY A 137 -18.74 -2.42 30.36
C GLY A 137 -17.48 -1.83 30.98
N LEU A 138 -16.40 -1.57 30.20
CA LEU A 138 -15.16 -1.01 30.75
C LEU A 138 -15.23 0.51 31.00
N ILE A 139 -16.13 1.23 30.32
CA ILE A 139 -16.30 2.68 30.54
C ILE A 139 -17.15 2.94 31.79
N ALA A 140 -18.12 2.06 32.09
CA ALA A 140 -18.99 2.22 33.26
C ALA A 140 -18.24 2.05 34.60
N GLU A 141 -17.18 1.23 34.66
CA GLU A 141 -16.44 0.99 35.90
C GLU A 141 -15.55 2.18 36.31
N MET A 142 -15.19 3.07 35.37
CA MET A 142 -14.40 4.27 35.69
C MET A 142 -15.28 5.47 36.10
N GLU A 143 -16.56 5.51 35.71
CA GLU A 143 -17.48 6.60 36.09
C GLU A 143 -18.16 6.38 37.45
N THR A 144 -18.16 5.16 38.00
CA THR A 144 -18.78 4.89 39.32
C THR A 144 -17.88 5.19 40.53
N HIS A 145 -16.62 5.59 40.34
CA HIS A 145 -15.71 5.84 41.46
C HIS A 145 -15.58 7.30 41.90
N HIS A 146 -16.32 8.23 41.28
CA HIS A 146 -16.39 9.60 41.76
C HIS A 146 -17.81 10.00 42.17
N ILE A 147 -17.94 10.29 43.47
CA ILE A 147 -19.05 10.96 44.17
C ILE A 147 -20.09 9.98 44.75
N ASP A 148 -19.86 9.49 45.98
CA ASP A 148 -20.53 10.05 47.16
C ASP A 148 -20.10 9.36 48.46
N GLU A 149 -19.28 10.02 49.27
CA GLU A 149 -19.43 9.95 50.73
C GLU A 149 -19.23 11.35 51.30
N ARG A 150 -20.24 12.21 51.10
CA ARG A 150 -20.47 13.37 51.95
C ARG A 150 -21.91 13.39 52.45
N SER A 151 -22.13 12.89 53.66
CA SER A 151 -23.05 13.51 54.64
C SER A 151 -22.76 12.94 56.03
N GLU A 152 -22.14 13.71 56.92
CA GLU A 152 -22.78 14.56 57.94
C GLU A 152 -23.04 13.84 59.29
N GLY A 153 -22.47 14.42 60.35
CA GLY A 153 -22.62 13.91 61.72
C GLY A 153 -22.03 14.81 62.82
N ARG A 154 -22.43 16.10 62.81
CA ARG A 154 -22.70 17.00 63.96
C ARG A 154 -21.88 16.92 65.28
N ALA A 155 -21.14 18.00 65.52
CA ALA A 155 -20.87 18.79 66.75
C ALA A 155 -20.39 18.14 68.06
N ASP A 156 -19.26 18.63 68.61
CA ASP A 156 -19.23 19.24 69.95
C ASP A 156 -18.03 20.18 70.14
N ASP A 157 -18.24 21.24 70.91
CA ASP A 157 -17.29 22.29 71.32
C ASP A 157 -16.14 21.73 72.19
N THR A 158 -14.96 22.35 72.15
CA THR A 158 -14.31 22.98 73.33
C THR A 158 -12.86 23.43 73.06
N ASP A 159 -12.64 24.72 73.38
CA ASP A 159 -11.47 25.31 74.06
C ASP A 159 -10.04 25.12 73.53
N ASN A 160 -9.51 26.21 72.96
CA ASN A 160 -8.13 26.67 73.17
C ASN A 160 -7.97 26.98 74.69
N PRO A 161 -6.83 26.76 75.41
CA PRO A 161 -5.52 27.27 74.99
C PRO A 161 -4.23 26.58 75.52
N LYS A 162 -3.09 27.02 74.94
CA LYS A 162 -1.78 27.31 75.57
C LYS A 162 -0.75 26.21 75.91
N ASP A 163 0.49 26.64 75.61
CA ASP A 163 1.77 26.39 76.29
C ASP A 163 2.37 24.97 76.23
N ASN A 164 3.41 24.79 75.42
CA ASN A 164 4.83 24.87 75.87
C ASN A 164 5.79 24.66 74.68
#